data_AF-A0A1Y3WFB6-F1
#
_entry.id   AF-A0A1Y3WFB6-F1
#
_cell.length_a   1.000
_cell.length_b   1.000
_cell.length_c   1.000
_cell.angle_alpha   90.00
_cell.angle_beta   90.00
_cell.angle_gamma   90.00
#
_symmetry.space_group_name_H-M   'P 1'
#
loop_
_entity.id
_entity.type
_entity.pdbx_description
1 polymer ?
#
loop_
_entity_poly.entity_id
_entity_poly.type
_entity_poly.pdbx_seq_one_letter_code
_entity_poly.pdbx_strand_id
1 'polypeptide(L)'
;MDTILLALTPEFEMLRDDMGYDEYEDFDAYDILFQQGYDRQLIEVEDGETFEVPEGYQATIQSDDSDDTEFYLLECEADLSNKENFIADSLPGGNYRYDAAEGAFWKIDDLDSDDSFL
;
A
#
# COMPACT_ATOMS: atom_id res chain seq x y z
N MET A 1 17.07 8.68 -11.43
CA MET A 1 16.51 7.45 -10.87
C MET A 1 15.45 7.98 -9.96
N ASP A 2 14.22 7.91 -10.44
CA ASP A 2 13.06 8.31 -9.67
C ASP A 2 12.68 7.10 -8.82
N THR A 3 12.76 7.27 -7.52
CA THR A 3 12.53 6.24 -6.51
C THR A 3 11.46 6.75 -5.58
N ILE A 4 10.56 5.87 -5.15
CA ILE A 4 9.52 6.22 -4.20
C ILE A 4 9.70 5.48 -2.89
N LEU A 5 9.46 6.18 -1.78
CA LEU A 5 9.45 5.58 -0.46
C LEU A 5 8.02 5.17 -0.11
N LEU A 6 7.83 3.93 0.32
CA LEU A 6 6.56 3.40 0.79
C LEU A 6 6.69 2.95 2.24
N ALA A 7 5.71 3.30 3.07
CA ALA A 7 5.62 2.88 4.45
C ALA A 7 4.64 1.71 4.58
N LEU A 8 5.16 0.50 4.75
CA LEU A 8 4.37 -0.68 5.06
C LEU A 8 3.83 -0.58 6.49
N THR A 9 2.50 -0.60 6.60
CA THR A 9 1.77 -0.53 7.86
C THR A 9 0.83 -1.73 7.95
N PRO A 10 0.85 -2.53 9.02
CA PRO A 10 -0.11 -3.62 9.18
C PRO A 10 -1.55 -3.10 9.30
N GLU A 11 -2.52 -3.88 8.84
CA GLU A 11 -3.95 -3.59 8.97
C GLU A 11 -4.39 -3.67 10.44
N PHE A 12 -5.26 -2.73 10.81
CA PHE A 12 -5.73 -2.53 12.18
C PHE A 12 -6.39 -3.77 12.79
N GLU A 13 -7.09 -4.58 11.99
CA GLU A 13 -7.81 -5.77 12.47
C GLU A 13 -6.87 -6.87 12.98
N MET A 14 -5.73 -7.09 12.32
CA MET A 14 -4.69 -8.02 12.79
C MET A 14 -4.03 -7.52 14.08
N LEU A 15 -3.80 -6.21 14.13
CA LEU A 15 -3.15 -5.53 15.24
C LEU A 15 -4.01 -5.53 16.51
N ARG A 16 -5.33 -5.36 16.34
CA ARG A 16 -6.34 -5.41 17.39
C ARG A 16 -6.43 -6.82 17.99
N ASP A 17 -6.46 -7.85 17.14
CA ASP A 17 -6.54 -9.25 17.56
C ASP A 17 -5.26 -9.71 18.29
N ASP A 18 -4.08 -9.34 17.76
CA ASP A 18 -2.78 -9.69 18.35
C ASP A 18 -2.56 -9.06 19.74
N MET A 19 -3.03 -7.82 19.94
CA MET A 19 -2.93 -7.13 21.24
C MET A 19 -4.13 -7.36 22.18
N GLY A 20 -5.16 -8.08 21.74
CA GLY A 20 -6.31 -8.46 22.57
C GLY A 20 -7.27 -7.31 22.93
N TYR A 21 -7.41 -6.31 22.05
CA TYR A 21 -8.35 -5.19 22.24
C TYR A 21 -9.76 -5.57 21.76
N ASP A 22 -10.79 -5.18 22.53
CA ASP A 22 -12.21 -5.49 22.24
C ASP A 22 -12.76 -4.55 21.15
N GLU A 23 -13.67 -5.04 20.30
CA GLU A 23 -14.21 -4.32 19.13
C GLU A 23 -15.11 -3.12 19.49
N TYR A 24 -15.48 -2.98 20.76
CA TYR A 24 -16.39 -1.97 21.29
C TYR A 24 -15.73 -0.87 22.14
N GLU A 25 -14.40 -0.89 22.30
CA GLU A 25 -13.70 0.20 23.00
C GLU A 25 -13.44 1.36 22.03
N ASP A 26 -14.12 2.50 22.29
CA ASP A 26 -13.94 3.83 21.66
C ASP A 26 -12.54 4.40 21.98
N PHE A 27 -11.48 3.68 21.64
CA PHE A 27 -10.13 4.20 21.71
C PHE A 27 -9.71 4.62 20.30
N ASP A 28 -9.11 5.82 20.20
CA ASP A 28 -8.29 6.27 19.07
C ASP A 28 -7.07 5.34 18.95
N ALA A 29 -7.33 4.07 18.68
CA ALA A 29 -6.36 2.98 18.71
C ALA A 29 -5.29 3.23 17.64
N TYR A 30 -5.65 3.91 16.55
CA TYR A 30 -4.73 4.43 15.55
C TYR A 30 -3.60 5.28 16.16
N ASP A 31 -3.91 6.11 17.16
CA ASP A 31 -2.97 7.05 17.81
C ASP A 31 -2.07 6.34 18.83
N ILE A 32 -2.57 5.30 19.49
CA ILE A 32 -1.78 4.43 20.39
C ILE A 32 -0.77 3.60 19.60
N LEU A 33 -1.18 3.05 18.45
CA LEU A 33 -0.34 2.22 17.60
C LEU A 33 0.87 2.98 17.06
N PHE A 34 0.66 4.25 16.69
CA PHE A 34 1.73 5.17 16.32
C PHE A 34 2.66 5.50 17.51
N GLN A 35 2.13 5.62 18.73
CA GLN A 35 2.92 5.94 19.93
C GLN A 35 3.70 4.76 20.51
N GLN A 36 3.25 3.51 20.30
CA GLN A 36 3.95 2.31 20.77
C GLN A 36 5.12 1.88 19.88
N GLY A 37 5.37 2.61 18.78
CA GLY A 37 6.52 2.34 17.92
C GLY A 37 6.33 1.08 17.07
N TYR A 38 5.12 0.87 16.54
CA TYR A 38 4.99 -0.07 15.43
C TYR A 38 5.87 0.42 14.27
N ASP A 39 6.85 -0.42 13.93
CA ASP A 39 7.87 -0.18 12.93
C ASP A 39 7.18 -0.07 11.57
N ARG A 40 6.90 1.17 11.12
CA ARG A 40 6.53 1.42 9.73
C ARG A 40 7.74 1.02 8.90
N GLN A 41 7.68 -0.17 8.30
CA GLN A 41 8.78 -0.66 7.49
C GLN A 41 8.81 0.18 6.21
N LEU A 42 9.87 0.96 6.06
CA LEU A 42 10.10 1.78 4.88
C LEU A 42 10.75 0.90 3.81
N ILE A 43 10.12 0.84 2.65
CA ILE A 43 10.68 0.23 1.44
C ILE A 43 10.90 1.33 0.41
N GLU A 44 12.00 1.24 -0.31
CA GLU A 44 12.30 2.13 -1.44
C GLU A 44 12.10 1.31 -2.71
N VAL A 45 11.31 1.83 -3.64
CA VAL A 45 10.96 1.17 -4.89
C VAL A 45 11.47 2.03 -6.04
N GLU A 46 12.28 1.45 -6.92
CA GLU A 46 12.80 2.12 -8.10
C GLU A 46 11.76 2.13 -9.26
N ASP A 47 11.89 3.09 -10.18
CA ASP A 47 11.11 3.11 -11.42
C ASP A 47 11.20 1.77 -12.18
N GLY A 48 10.05 1.17 -12.47
CA GLY A 48 9.93 -0.13 -13.12
C GLY A 48 10.14 -1.33 -12.19
N GLU A 49 10.43 -1.12 -10.91
CA GLU A 49 10.58 -2.18 -9.92
C GLU A 49 9.21 -2.74 -9.49
N THR A 50 9.17 -4.05 -9.29
CA THR A 50 8.02 -4.78 -8.78
C THR A 50 8.22 -5.09 -7.31
N PHE A 51 7.23 -4.79 -6.48
CA PHE A 51 7.24 -5.04 -5.04
C PHE A 51 5.96 -5.72 -4.60
N GLU A 52 6.05 -6.44 -3.48
CA GLU A 52 4.93 -7.11 -2.83
C GLU A 52 4.57 -6.36 -1.54
N VAL A 53 3.28 -6.08 -1.37
CA VAL A 53 2.70 -5.66 -0.11
C VAL A 53 2.09 -6.91 0.54
N PRO A 54 2.61 -7.36 1.69
CA PRO A 54 2.10 -8.56 2.35
C PRO A 54 0.60 -8.47 2.65
N GLU A 55 -0.10 -9.61 2.64
CA GLU A 55 -1.52 -9.63 3.03
C GLU A 55 -1.71 -9.11 4.46
N GLY A 56 -2.71 -8.24 4.62
CA GLY A 56 -2.98 -7.53 5.87
C GLY A 56 -1.91 -6.49 6.24
N TYR A 57 -1.13 -6.03 5.27
CA TYR A 57 -0.41 -4.77 5.31
C TYR A 57 -0.94 -3.84 4.22
N GLN A 58 -0.76 -2.55 4.44
CA GLN A 58 -0.99 -1.48 3.47
C GLN A 58 0.31 -0.68 3.29
N ALA A 59 0.66 -0.34 2.06
CA ALA A 59 1.80 0.51 1.75
C ALA A 59 1.32 1.97 1.58
N THR A 60 1.65 2.85 2.52
CA THR A 60 1.35 4.28 2.39
C THR A 60 2.48 4.98 1.64
N ILE A 61 2.13 5.77 0.64
CA ILE A 61 3.11 6.47 -0.18
C ILE A 61 3.72 7.63 0.62
N GLN A 62 5.05 7.67 0.70
CA GLN A 62 5.81 8.73 1.36
C GLN A 62 6.52 9.55 0.28
N SER A 63 5.86 10.60 -0.21
CA SER A 63 6.51 11.58 -1.11
C SER A 63 7.14 12.69 -0.27
N ASP A 64 8.46 12.85 -0.36
CA ASP A 64 9.19 13.99 0.26
C ASP A 64 9.04 15.27 -0.57
N ASP A 65 8.84 15.10 -1.89
CA ASP A 65 8.52 16.18 -2.80
C ASP A 65 7.03 16.50 -2.69
N SER A 66 6.76 17.63 -2.01
CA SER A 66 5.59 18.52 -2.05
C SER A 66 4.23 17.88 -2.38
N ASP A 67 3.21 18.17 -1.57
CA ASP A 67 1.82 17.68 -1.60
C ASP A 67 1.03 17.73 -2.95
N ASP A 68 1.68 17.99 -4.09
CA ASP A 68 1.14 18.06 -5.44
C ASP A 68 1.41 16.80 -6.31
N THR A 69 2.17 15.80 -5.82
CA THR A 69 2.41 14.57 -6.59
C THR A 69 1.31 13.55 -6.30
N GLU A 70 0.31 13.49 -7.18
CA GLU A 70 -0.74 12.48 -7.14
C GLU A 70 -0.24 11.15 -7.70
N PHE A 71 -0.49 10.06 -6.96
CA PHE A 71 -0.19 8.71 -7.42
C PHE A 71 -1.48 8.00 -7.81
N TYR A 72 -1.39 7.14 -8.81
CA TYR A 72 -2.55 6.44 -9.38
C TYR A 72 -2.40 4.93 -9.26
N LEU A 73 -3.42 4.22 -8.77
CA LEU A 73 -3.43 2.76 -8.75
C LEU A 73 -4.18 2.21 -9.97
N LEU A 74 -3.45 1.60 -10.90
CA LEU A 74 -4.02 1.08 -12.14
C LEU A 74 -4.04 -0.46 -12.11
N GLU A 75 -5.15 -1.07 -12.49
CA GLU A 75 -5.26 -2.53 -12.62
C GLU A 75 -5.11 -2.96 -14.09
N CYS A 76 -5.43 -2.08 -15.05
CA CYS A 76 -5.26 -2.35 -16.46
C CYS A 76 -4.89 -1.11 -17.28
N GLU A 77 -4.34 -1.31 -18.48
CA GLU A 77 -3.96 -0.19 -19.38
C GLU A 77 -5.16 0.68 -19.78
N ALA A 78 -6.39 0.15 -19.71
CA ALA A 78 -7.59 0.94 -19.96
C ALA A 78 -7.79 2.03 -18.89
N ASP A 79 -7.33 1.79 -17.66
CA ASP A 79 -7.46 2.74 -16.54
C ASP A 79 -6.58 3.97 -16.74
N LEU A 80 -5.49 3.86 -17.51
CA LEU A 80 -4.61 4.98 -17.84
C LEU A 80 -5.38 6.15 -18.47
N SER A 81 -6.37 5.83 -19.31
CA SER A 81 -7.20 6.84 -19.98
C SER A 81 -8.11 7.63 -19.03
N ASN A 82 -8.35 7.13 -17.82
CA ASN A 82 -9.12 7.78 -16.77
C ASN A 82 -8.37 7.76 -15.43
N LYS A 83 -7.02 7.82 -15.45
CA LYS A 83 -6.18 7.64 -14.26
C LYS A 83 -6.53 8.58 -13.11
N GLU A 84 -7.05 9.76 -13.41
CA GLU A 84 -7.55 10.75 -12.44
C GLU A 84 -8.66 10.21 -11.52
N ASN A 85 -9.38 9.14 -11.91
CA ASN A 85 -10.37 8.48 -11.05
C ASN A 85 -9.77 7.43 -10.11
N PHE A 86 -8.47 7.14 -10.25
CA PHE A 86 -7.76 6.07 -9.54
C PHE A 86 -6.67 6.60 -8.62
N ILE A 87 -6.83 7.84 -8.13
CA ILE A 87 -5.91 8.45 -7.16
C ILE A 87 -5.85 7.56 -5.92
N ALA A 88 -4.63 7.21 -5.50
CA ALA A 88 -4.38 6.34 -4.36
C ALA A 88 -3.23 6.89 -3.51
N ASP A 89 -3.52 7.15 -2.24
CA ASP A 89 -2.51 7.53 -1.23
C ASP A 89 -1.88 6.30 -0.53
N SER A 90 -2.52 5.14 -0.68
CA SER A 90 -2.07 3.88 -0.11
C SER A 90 -2.45 2.70 -1.00
N LEU A 91 -1.63 1.66 -0.93
CA LEU A 91 -1.79 0.42 -1.69
C LEU A 91 -2.13 -0.71 -0.70
N PRO A 92 -3.24 -1.44 -0.91
CA PRO A 92 -3.56 -2.59 -0.07
C PRO A 92 -2.58 -3.77 -0.32
N GLY A 93 -2.75 -4.87 0.41
CA GLY A 93 -1.99 -6.09 0.17
C GLY A 93 -2.11 -6.59 -1.28
N GLY A 94 -0.97 -6.92 -1.90
CA GLY A 94 -0.88 -7.32 -3.30
C GLY A 94 0.46 -7.00 -3.95
N ASN A 95 0.63 -7.41 -5.20
CA ASN A 95 1.83 -7.12 -5.98
C ASN A 95 1.62 -5.89 -6.86
N TYR A 96 2.63 -5.02 -6.91
CA TYR A 96 2.57 -3.78 -7.67
C TYR A 96 3.88 -3.52 -8.41
N ARG A 97 3.80 -2.82 -9.53
CA ARG A 97 4.94 -2.24 -10.24
C ARG A 97 4.84 -0.72 -10.18
N TYR A 98 5.91 -0.07 -9.75
CA TYR A 98 5.99 1.38 -9.78
C TYR A 98 6.38 1.88 -11.18
N ASP A 99 5.68 2.90 -11.67
CA ASP A 99 5.95 3.59 -12.92
C ASP A 99 6.08 5.09 -12.62
N ALA A 100 7.32 5.57 -12.56
CA ALA A 100 7.60 6.96 -12.21
C ALA A 100 7.23 7.93 -13.33
N ALA A 101 7.20 7.47 -14.59
CA ALA A 101 6.84 8.31 -15.74
C ALA A 101 5.38 8.76 -15.70
N GLU A 102 4.49 7.85 -15.26
CA GLU A 102 3.06 8.11 -15.14
C GLU A 102 2.60 8.44 -13.71
N GLY A 103 3.47 8.26 -12.71
CA GLY A 103 3.12 8.35 -11.29
C GLY A 103 2.17 7.24 -10.87
N ALA A 104 2.30 6.06 -11.47
CA ALA A 104 1.30 5.00 -11.37
C ALA A 104 1.86 3.72 -10.75
N PHE A 105 1.04 3.08 -9.93
CA PHE A 105 1.24 1.74 -9.40
C PHE A 105 0.38 0.78 -10.19
N TRP A 106 1.02 -0.10 -10.94
CA TRP A 106 0.33 -1.14 -11.70
C TRP A 106 0.15 -2.35 -10.82
N LYS A 107 -1.10 -2.69 -10.48
CA LYS A 107 -1.40 -3.94 -9.81
C LYS A 107 -1.04 -5.11 -10.72
N ILE A 108 -0.15 -5.96 -10.24
CA ILE A 108 0.24 -7.17 -10.91
C ILE A 108 -0.61 -8.27 -10.28
N ASP A 109 -1.55 -8.82 -11.06
CA ASP A 109 -2.27 -10.00 -10.60
C ASP A 109 -1.24 -11.09 -10.29
N ASP A 110 -1.25 -11.58 -9.07
CA ASP A 110 -0.40 -12.69 -8.68
C ASP A 110 -0.78 -13.87 -9.58
N LEU A 111 0.14 -14.26 -10.44
CA LEU A 111 -0.02 -15.39 -11.36
C LEU A 111 -0.11 -16.74 -10.62
N ASP A 112 -0.24 -16.75 -9.29
CA ASP A 112 -0.28 -17.94 -8.46
C ASP A 112 -1.32 -17.85 -7.30
N SER A 113 -2.48 -17.22 -7.52
CA SER A 113 -3.72 -17.86 -7.03
C SER A 113 -4.06 -19.03 -7.96
N ASP A 114 -3.17 -20.04 -7.98
CA ASP A 114 -3.54 -21.37 -8.42
C ASP A 114 -4.63 -21.79 -7.45
N ASP A 115 -5.86 -21.61 -7.92
CA ASP A 115 -7.08 -22.28 -7.57
C ASP A 115 -6.84 -23.81 -7.65
N SER A 116 -5.95 -24.33 -6.81
CA SER A 116 -5.83 -25.74 -6.52
C SER A 116 -7.01 -26.10 -5.61
N PHE A 117 -8.20 -26.07 -6.20
CA PHE A 117 -9.33 -26.88 -5.75
C PHE A 117 -8.82 -28.33 -5.61
N LEU A 118 -8.68 -28.78 -4.36
CA LEU A 118 -8.51 -30.19 -4.03
C LEU A 118 -9.52 -30.59 -2.96
#